data_AF-A0A3M2FNI8-F1
#
_entry.id   AF-A0A3M2FNI8-F1
#
_cell.length_a   1.000
_cell.length_b   1.000
_cell.length_c   1.000
_cell.angle_alpha   90.00
_cell.angle_beta   90.00
_cell.angle_gamma   90.00
#
_symmetry.space_group_name_H-M   'P 1'
#
loop_
_entity.id
_entity.type
_entity.pdbx_description
1 polymer ?
#
loop_
_entity_poly.entity_id
_entity_poly.type
_entity_poly.pdbx_seq_one_letter_code
_entity_poly.pdbx_strand_id
1 'polypeptide(L)'
;MPARNWVRWLPFLALMAGAIGFSVYLFFFGGNGLYRPQTADPARIYREACVECHGQHGEGNGVLYPAFDTWMDEEDVAREIRQGNWRMPAFRYIRKDTLALLARYVADRGFDKEK
;
A
#
# COMPACT_ATOMS: atom_id res chain seq x y z
N MET A 1 5.67 -38.65 -39.94
CA MET A 1 5.17 -38.02 -38.69
C MET A 1 6.27 -37.15 -38.13
N PRO A 2 6.19 -35.81 -38.16
CA PRO A 2 7.27 -34.99 -37.62
C PRO A 2 7.30 -35.11 -36.09
N ALA A 3 8.51 -35.32 -35.56
CA ALA A 3 8.75 -35.59 -34.15
C ALA A 3 8.33 -34.42 -33.26
N ARG A 4 7.66 -34.76 -32.15
CA ARG A 4 7.10 -33.90 -31.10
C ARG A 4 8.20 -33.22 -30.28
N ASN A 5 9.00 -32.38 -30.93
CA ASN A 5 10.19 -31.69 -30.41
C ASN A 5 9.88 -30.54 -29.42
N TRP A 6 8.66 -30.01 -29.42
CA TRP A 6 8.22 -28.95 -28.51
C TRP A 6 8.23 -29.35 -27.03
N VAL A 7 8.12 -30.66 -26.74
CA VAL A 7 8.11 -31.18 -25.37
C VAL A 7 9.44 -30.97 -24.64
N ARG A 8 10.57 -30.86 -25.37
CA ARG A 8 11.88 -30.57 -24.78
C ARG A 8 12.00 -29.16 -24.19
N TRP A 9 11.13 -28.24 -24.61
CA TRP A 9 11.15 -26.85 -24.17
C TRP A 9 10.11 -26.55 -23.08
N LEU A 10 9.19 -27.47 -22.80
CA LEU A 10 8.20 -27.36 -21.72
C LEU A 10 8.80 -26.97 -20.36
N PRO A 11 9.89 -27.58 -19.86
CA PRO A 11 10.44 -27.19 -18.55
C PRO A 11 11.00 -25.77 -18.54
N PHE A 12 11.60 -25.32 -19.64
CA PHE A 12 12.12 -23.96 -19.78
C PHE A 12 10.98 -22.93 -19.85
N LEU A 13 9.93 -23.21 -20.63
CA LEU A 13 8.74 -22.35 -20.72
C LEU A 13 7.98 -22.28 -19.39
N ALA A 14 7.89 -23.39 -18.66
CA ALA A 14 7.27 -23.43 -17.33
C ALA A 14 8.06 -22.59 -16.30
N LEU A 15 9.39 -22.66 -16.33
CA LEU A 15 10.25 -21.83 -15.47
C LEU A 15 10.12 -20.34 -15.81
N MET A 16 10.12 -19.98 -17.10
CA MET A 16 9.91 -18.59 -17.53
C MET A 16 8.54 -18.06 -17.10
N ALA A 17 7.48 -18.84 -17.32
CA ALA A 17 6.13 -18.47 -16.88
C ALA A 17 6.05 -18.33 -15.35
N GLY A 18 6.70 -19.23 -14.60
CA GLY A 18 6.79 -19.17 -13.14
C GLY A 18 7.54 -17.91 -12.65
N ALA A 19 8.67 -17.58 -13.27
CA ALA A 19 9.45 -16.38 -12.93
C ALA A 19 8.70 -15.08 -13.25
N ILE A 20 7.99 -15.03 -14.38
CA ILE A 20 7.12 -13.90 -14.73
C ILE A 20 5.98 -13.78 -13.72
N GLY A 21 5.31 -14.89 -13.40
CA GLY A 21 4.25 -14.91 -12.39
C GLY A 21 4.72 -14.47 -11.00
N PHE A 22 5.89 -14.94 -10.57
CA PHE A 22 6.51 -14.54 -9.30
C PHE A 22 6.92 -13.05 -9.29
N SER A 23 7.46 -12.54 -10.40
CA SER A 23 7.83 -11.12 -10.52
C SER A 23 6.59 -10.22 -10.50
N VAL A 24 5.53 -10.60 -11.20
CA VAL A 24 4.22 -9.92 -11.16
C VAL A 24 3.65 -9.96 -9.73
N TYR A 25 3.72 -11.10 -9.05
CA TYR A 25 3.28 -11.24 -7.67
C TYR A 25 4.02 -10.29 -6.72
N LEU A 26 5.35 -10.20 -6.81
CA LEU A 26 6.13 -9.28 -5.98
C LEU A 26 5.82 -7.81 -6.28
N PHE A 27 5.59 -7.46 -7.55
CA PHE A 27 5.23 -6.09 -7.93
C PHE A 27 3.87 -5.66 -7.36
N PHE A 28 2.84 -6.51 -7.46
CA PHE A 28 1.49 -6.18 -6.99
C PHE A 28 1.29 -6.40 -5.48
N PHE A 29 1.94 -7.41 -4.89
CA PHE A 29 1.68 -7.86 -3.52
C PHE A 29 2.90 -7.75 -2.58
N GLY A 30 4.11 -7.56 -3.10
CA GLY A 30 5.34 -7.51 -2.30
C GLY A 30 5.77 -6.12 -1.81
N GLY A 31 5.24 -5.04 -2.39
CA GLY A 31 5.87 -3.70 -2.29
C GLY A 31 5.66 -2.92 -0.99
N ASN A 32 4.53 -3.06 -0.31
CA ASN A 32 4.13 -2.02 0.67
C ASN A 32 3.96 -2.50 2.11
N GLY A 33 4.04 -3.80 2.37
CA GLY A 33 3.92 -4.35 3.72
C GLY A 33 5.11 -4.06 4.64
N LEU A 34 6.23 -3.55 4.09
CA LEU A 34 7.51 -3.39 4.79
C LEU A 34 7.82 -1.94 5.23
N TYR A 35 6.93 -0.97 4.96
CA TYR A 35 7.16 0.43 5.32
C TYR A 35 7.41 0.59 6.83
N ARG A 36 8.56 1.20 7.17
CA ARG A 36 9.02 1.45 8.54
C ARG A 36 9.45 2.92 8.67
N PRO A 37 8.62 3.78 9.25
CA PRO A 37 8.98 5.19 9.40
C PRO A 37 10.13 5.34 10.39
N GLN A 38 11.11 6.17 10.04
CA GLN A 38 12.24 6.52 10.92
C GLN A 38 11.90 7.71 11.84
N THR A 39 10.71 8.29 11.68
CA THR A 39 10.20 9.43 12.44
C THR A 39 8.88 9.07 13.13
N ALA A 40 8.49 9.83 14.14
CA ALA A 40 7.15 9.81 14.72
C ALA A 40 6.26 10.96 14.21
N ASP A 41 6.80 11.84 13.36
CA ASP A 41 6.06 12.96 12.76
C ASP A 41 5.00 12.44 11.76
N PRO A 42 3.69 12.57 12.09
CA PRO A 42 2.64 12.02 11.25
C PRO A 42 2.52 12.71 9.89
N ALA A 43 2.85 14.01 9.80
CA ALA A 43 2.79 14.74 8.54
C ALA A 43 3.83 14.22 7.55
N ARG A 44 5.05 13.96 8.03
CA ARG A 44 6.10 13.35 7.20
C ARG A 44 5.73 11.94 6.75
N ILE A 45 5.17 11.13 7.65
CA ILE A 45 4.73 9.77 7.30
C ILE A 45 3.62 9.80 6.25
N TYR A 46 2.64 10.69 6.41
CA TYR A 46 1.57 10.89 5.45
C TYR A 46 2.11 11.21 4.05
N ARG A 47 3.05 12.18 3.96
CA ARG A 47 3.70 12.54 2.69
C ARG A 47 4.49 11.40 2.05
N GLU A 48 5.17 10.59 2.85
CA GLU A 48 6.01 9.49 2.35
C GLU A 48 5.19 8.26 1.90
N ALA A 49 4.06 7.98 2.53
CA ALA A 49 3.37 6.69 2.38
C ALA A 49 1.89 6.77 1.97
N CYS A 50 1.22 7.90 2.16
CA CYS A 50 -0.24 8.02 1.97
C CYS A 50 -0.61 8.86 0.74
N VAL A 51 0.16 9.90 0.42
CA VAL A 51 -0.15 10.88 -0.64
C VAL A 51 -0.31 10.25 -2.02
N GLU A 52 0.46 9.22 -2.35
CA GLU A 52 0.38 8.56 -3.67
C GLU A 52 -1.04 8.10 -4.01
N CYS A 53 -1.78 7.62 -3.00
CA CYS A 53 -3.17 7.16 -3.17
C CYS A 53 -4.18 8.20 -2.71
N HIS A 54 -3.95 8.86 -1.57
CA HIS A 54 -4.94 9.74 -0.94
C HIS A 54 -4.82 11.21 -1.33
N GLY A 55 -3.79 11.61 -2.08
CA GLY A 55 -3.54 13.00 -2.43
C GLY A 55 -2.91 13.81 -1.30
N GLN A 56 -2.46 15.03 -1.61
CA GLN A 56 -1.72 15.86 -0.66
C GLN A 56 -2.61 16.36 0.48
N HIS A 57 -3.90 16.54 0.21
CA HIS A 57 -4.92 17.06 1.13
C HIS A 57 -6.08 16.07 1.33
N GLY A 58 -5.83 14.78 1.08
CA GLY A 58 -6.86 13.76 1.24
C GLY A 58 -7.96 13.80 0.18
N GLU A 59 -7.73 14.46 -0.96
CA GLU A 59 -8.68 14.58 -2.09
C GLU A 59 -8.85 13.29 -2.89
N GLY A 60 -8.00 12.29 -2.66
CA GLY A 60 -7.97 11.03 -3.40
C GLY A 60 -7.33 11.18 -4.79
N ASN A 61 -6.74 10.10 -5.30
CA ASN A 61 -6.10 10.08 -6.62
C ASN A 61 -6.97 9.32 -7.64
N GLY A 62 -8.11 9.91 -8.01
CA GLY A 62 -9.03 9.38 -9.02
C GLY A 62 -10.09 8.41 -8.48
N VAL A 63 -10.77 7.68 -9.38
CA VAL A 63 -11.97 6.86 -9.04
C VAL A 63 -11.63 5.68 -8.11
N LEU A 64 -10.39 5.19 -8.15
CA LEU A 64 -9.97 3.97 -7.43
C LEU A 64 -9.45 4.25 -6.01
N TYR A 65 -9.06 5.48 -5.71
CA TYR A 65 -8.51 5.88 -4.42
C TYR A 65 -9.35 7.02 -3.85
N PRO A 66 -10.34 6.68 -2.99
CA PRO A 66 -11.29 7.67 -2.52
C PRO A 66 -10.61 8.75 -1.67
N ALA A 67 -11.19 9.95 -1.72
CA ALA A 67 -10.90 11.02 -0.79
C ALA A 67 -11.19 10.55 0.65
N PHE A 68 -10.49 11.14 1.62
CA PHE A 68 -10.92 11.04 3.00
C PHE A 68 -12.24 11.80 3.14
N ASP A 69 -13.29 11.07 3.54
CA ASP A 69 -14.58 11.64 3.89
C ASP A 69 -14.48 12.43 5.21
N THR A 70 -15.55 13.14 5.54
CA THR A 70 -15.61 13.85 6.80
C THR A 70 -16.03 12.86 7.88
N TRP A 71 -15.28 12.85 8.99
CA TRP A 71 -15.55 12.08 10.22
C TRP A 71 -15.19 10.60 10.15
N MET A 72 -13.91 10.31 10.39
CA MET A 72 -13.45 8.96 10.71
C MET A 72 -13.01 8.90 12.17
N ASP A 73 -13.38 7.81 12.84
CA ASP A 73 -12.93 7.49 14.19
C ASP A 73 -11.44 7.12 14.19
N GLU A 74 -10.66 7.64 15.16
CA GLU A 74 -9.20 7.45 15.19
C GLU A 74 -8.83 5.97 15.26
N GLU A 75 -9.56 5.18 16.06
CA GLU A 75 -9.35 3.76 16.23
C GLU A 75 -9.66 2.99 14.94
N ASP A 76 -10.71 3.37 14.21
CA ASP A 76 -11.02 2.81 12.91
C ASP A 76 -9.94 3.13 11.87
N VAL A 77 -9.44 4.36 11.82
CA VAL A 77 -8.31 4.75 10.95
C VAL A 77 -7.05 3.95 11.30
N ALA A 78 -6.72 3.84 12.59
CA ALA A 78 -5.58 3.05 13.03
C ALA A 78 -5.72 1.57 12.64
N ARG A 79 -6.93 1.01 12.73
CA ARG A 79 -7.23 -0.36 12.31
C ARG A 79 -7.01 -0.54 10.81
N GLU A 80 -7.58 0.34 9.98
CA GLU A 80 -7.43 0.30 8.52
C GLU A 80 -5.96 0.46 8.10
N ILE A 81 -5.22 1.41 8.67
CA ILE A 81 -3.77 1.56 8.38
C ILE A 81 -3.00 0.29 8.77
N ARG A 82 -3.30 -0.31 9.92
CA ARG A 82 -2.59 -1.50 10.40
C ARG A 82 -2.88 -2.72 9.53
N GLN A 83 -4.14 -2.94 9.20
CA GLN A 83 -4.62 -4.15 8.54
C GLN A 83 -4.50 -4.05 7.02
N GLY A 84 -4.61 -2.83 6.49
CA GLY A 84 -4.86 -2.60 5.09
C GLY A 84 -6.20 -3.20 4.65
N ASN A 85 -6.45 -3.13 3.36
CA ASN A 85 -7.52 -3.85 2.70
C ASN A 85 -7.02 -4.36 1.35
N TRP A 86 -7.91 -4.78 0.46
CA TRP A 86 -7.52 -5.28 -0.86
C TRP A 86 -6.72 -4.27 -1.71
N ARG A 87 -6.87 -2.97 -1.47
CA ARG A 87 -6.21 -1.89 -2.23
C ARG A 87 -5.19 -1.12 -1.41
N MET A 88 -5.50 -0.84 -0.14
CA MET A 88 -4.58 -0.19 0.78
C MET A 88 -3.66 -1.24 1.41
N PRO A 89 -2.34 -1.12 1.27
CA PRO A 89 -1.43 -2.09 1.88
C PRO A 89 -1.45 -2.01 3.41
N ALA A 90 -1.11 -3.11 4.06
CA ALA A 90 -1.05 -3.20 5.51
C ALA A 90 0.26 -2.58 6.04
N PHE A 91 0.17 -1.53 6.87
CA PHE A 91 1.34 -0.87 7.46
C PHE A 91 1.72 -1.49 8.82
N ARG A 92 2.03 -2.78 8.79
CA ARG A 92 2.22 -3.60 10.00
C ARG A 92 3.41 -3.21 10.87
N TYR A 93 4.39 -2.51 10.30
CA TYR A 93 5.64 -2.17 11.00
C TYR A 93 5.72 -0.72 11.49
N ILE A 94 4.64 0.06 11.38
CA ILE A 94 4.52 1.32 12.12
C ILE A 94 4.35 0.98 13.60
N ARG A 95 5.14 1.60 14.49
CA ARG A 95 5.02 1.38 15.94
C ARG A 95 3.66 1.86 16.45
N LYS A 96 3.16 1.29 17.55
CA LYS A 96 1.80 1.57 18.04
C LYS A 96 1.57 3.04 18.42
N ASP A 97 2.53 3.63 19.11
CA ASP A 97 2.58 5.06 19.47
C ASP A 97 2.54 5.96 18.23
N THR A 98 3.39 5.66 17.24
CA THR A 98 3.44 6.40 15.98
C THR A 98 2.18 6.22 15.14
N LEU A 99 1.59 5.02 15.15
CA LEU A 99 0.34 4.75 14.46
C LEU A 99 -0.82 5.58 15.03
N ALA A 100 -0.92 5.71 16.35
CA ALA A 100 -1.94 6.56 16.98
C ALA A 100 -1.79 8.03 16.54
N LEU A 101 -0.56 8.57 16.57
CA LEU A 101 -0.30 9.93 16.09
C LEU A 101 -0.68 10.14 14.62
N LEU A 102 -0.39 9.15 13.77
CA LEU A 102 -0.75 9.18 12.35
C LEU A 102 -2.27 9.06 12.14
N ALA A 103 -2.93 8.16 12.87
CA ALA A 103 -4.37 7.96 12.78
C ALA A 103 -5.12 9.23 13.18
N ARG A 104 -4.71 9.86 14.29
CA ARG A 104 -5.26 11.17 14.70
C ARG A 104 -5.04 12.24 13.65
N TYR A 105 -3.84 12.32 13.07
CA TYR A 105 -3.53 13.29 12.02
C TYR A 105 -4.44 13.11 10.80
N VAL A 106 -4.74 11.87 10.40
CA VAL A 106 -5.65 11.59 9.28
C VAL A 106 -7.10 11.89 9.64
N ALA A 107 -7.57 11.44 10.81
CA ALA A 107 -8.93 11.67 11.31
C ALA A 107 -9.26 13.17 11.44
N ASP A 108 -8.31 13.95 11.96
CA ASP A 108 -8.43 15.41 12.13
C ASP A 108 -8.17 16.19 10.83
N ARG A 109 -7.90 15.51 9.70
CA ARG A 109 -7.49 16.11 8.44
C ARG A 109 -6.31 17.09 8.59
N GLY A 110 -5.28 16.68 9.33
CA GLY A 110 -4.09 17.48 9.61
C GLY A 110 -3.38 18.04 8.37
N PHE A 111 -3.54 17.37 7.23
CA PHE A 111 -3.03 17.79 5.91
C PHE A 111 -3.75 19.01 5.29
N ASP A 112 -4.92 19.42 5.81
CA ASP A 112 -5.59 20.66 5.38
C ASP A 112 -4.90 21.90 5.96
N LYS A 113 -4.14 21.75 7.07
CA LYS A 113 -3.47 22.85 7.78
C LYS A 113 -2.13 23.24 7.15
N GLU A 114 -1.65 22.47 6.19
CA GLU A 114 -0.38 22.68 5.48
C GLU A 114 -0.56 23.48 4.16
N LYS A 115 -1.76 24.03 3.94
CA LYS A 115 -2.14 24.87 2.80
C LYS A 115 -1.75 26.34 3.03
#